data_AF-A0A7V4L846-F1
#
_entry.id   AF-A0A7V4L846-F1
#
_cell.length_a   1.000
_cell.length_b   1.000
_cell.length_c   1.000
_cell.angle_alpha   90.00
_cell.angle_beta   90.00
_cell.angle_gamma   90.00
#
_symmetry.space_group_name_H-M   'P 1'
#
loop_
_entity.id
_entity.type
_entity.pdbx_description
1 polymer ?
#
loop_
_entity_poly.entity_id
_entity_poly.type
_entity_poly.pdbx_seq_one_letter_code
_entity_poly.pdbx_strand_id
1 'polypeptide(L)'
;MTNSDMPPQAPGTALPTSTPAGWFDRLSERRMTLLVILVGLLLYIPFAGTYGLWDPWETHYSEVARQMTKRGDFISLWWPGSPRDADVFWSKPVLTFWLMS
;
A
#
# COMPACT_ATOMS: atom_id res chain seq x y z
N MET A 1 31.94 12.49 -70.44
CA MET A 1 31.18 11.26 -70.13
C MET A 1 30.22 11.60 -69.00
N THR A 2 28.96 11.81 -69.33
CA THR A 2 27.91 12.26 -68.39
C THR A 2 27.28 11.04 -67.72
N ASN A 3 27.32 11.02 -66.38
CA ASN A 3 26.62 10.02 -65.56
C ASN A 3 25.12 10.30 -65.66
N SER A 4 24.40 9.56 -66.51
CA SER A 4 22.99 9.85 -66.80
C SER A 4 22.11 8.60 -66.90
N ASP A 5 22.39 7.50 -66.17
CA ASP A 5 21.50 6.32 -66.19
C ASP A 5 21.49 5.56 -64.85
N MET A 6 20.86 6.13 -63.81
CA MET A 6 20.47 5.38 -62.61
C MET A 6 18.94 5.39 -62.50
N PRO A 7 18.26 4.23 -62.47
CA PRO A 7 16.81 4.19 -62.30
C PRO A 7 16.42 4.71 -60.90
N PRO A 8 15.22 5.32 -60.75
CA PRO A 8 14.75 5.82 -59.47
C PRO A 8 14.61 4.65 -58.47
N GLN A 9 15.34 4.73 -57.35
CA GLN A 9 15.19 3.77 -56.27
C GLN A 9 13.77 3.86 -55.71
N ALA A 10 13.05 2.73 -55.70
CA ALA A 10 11.74 2.64 -55.08
C ALA A 10 11.85 3.01 -53.58
N PRO A 11 10.87 3.72 -52.99
CA PRO A 11 10.90 4.05 -51.57
C PRO A 11 10.98 2.75 -50.76
N GLY A 12 12.12 2.57 -50.09
CA GLY A 12 12.37 1.40 -49.26
C GLY A 12 11.25 1.24 -48.24
N THR A 13 10.60 0.09 -48.27
CA THR A 13 9.57 -0.26 -47.29
C THR A 13 10.27 -0.41 -45.94
N ALA A 14 10.26 0.65 -45.13
CA ALA A 14 10.79 0.59 -43.78
C ALA A 14 10.00 -0.49 -43.02
N LEU A 15 10.67 -1.59 -42.67
CA LEU A 15 10.08 -2.63 -41.82
C LEU A 15 9.68 -1.97 -40.48
N PRO A 16 8.51 -2.28 -39.93
CA PRO A 16 8.12 -1.76 -38.62
C PRO A 16 9.14 -2.23 -37.59
N THR A 17 9.88 -1.28 -37.01
CA THR A 17 10.75 -1.52 -35.87
C THR A 17 9.88 -1.88 -34.68
N SER A 18 9.71 -3.18 -34.40
CA SER A 18 9.03 -3.61 -33.20
C SER A 18 9.93 -3.33 -32.00
N THR A 19 9.50 -2.41 -31.13
CA THR A 19 10.13 -2.24 -29.82
C THR A 19 9.98 -3.57 -29.07
N PRO A 20 11.07 -4.18 -28.56
CA PRO A 20 10.96 -5.41 -27.81
C PRO A 20 10.09 -5.16 -26.56
N ALA A 21 9.09 -6.03 -26.36
CA ALA A 21 8.23 -5.96 -25.19
C ALA A 21 9.07 -6.05 -23.90
N GLY A 22 8.79 -5.16 -22.95
CA GLY A 22 9.45 -5.10 -21.66
C GLY A 22 9.20 -6.35 -20.83
N TRP A 23 9.98 -6.49 -19.74
CA TRP A 23 9.81 -7.62 -18.81
C TRP A 23 8.40 -7.66 -18.20
N PHE A 24 7.87 -6.51 -17.81
CA PHE A 24 6.54 -6.35 -17.23
C PHE A 24 5.41 -6.55 -18.24
N ASP A 25 5.63 -6.25 -19.52
CA ASP A 25 4.62 -6.40 -20.59
C ASP A 25 4.24 -7.86 -20.84
N ARG A 26 5.06 -8.80 -20.35
CA ARG A 26 4.81 -10.24 -20.41
C ARG A 26 3.90 -10.74 -19.30
N LEU A 27 3.61 -9.93 -18.28
CA LEU A 27 2.72 -10.27 -17.19
C LEU A 27 1.29 -9.88 -17.55
N SER A 28 0.33 -10.78 -17.33
CA SER A 28 -1.07 -10.39 -17.39
C SER A 28 -1.41 -9.41 -16.26
N GLU A 29 -2.45 -8.61 -16.43
CA GLU A 29 -2.91 -7.66 -15.42
C GLU A 29 -3.07 -8.31 -14.05
N ARG A 30 -3.71 -9.48 -13.99
CA ARG A 30 -3.90 -10.25 -12.74
C ARG A 30 -2.56 -10.61 -12.08
N ARG A 31 -1.56 -11.02 -12.86
CA ARG A 31 -0.23 -11.37 -12.33
C ARG A 31 0.47 -10.13 -11.81
N MET A 32 0.34 -8.99 -12.50
CA MET A 32 0.88 -7.72 -12.05
C MET A 32 0.22 -7.26 -10.74
N THR A 33 -1.11 -7.31 -10.64
CA THR A 33 -1.84 -6.98 -9.41
C THR A 33 -1.41 -7.85 -8.23
N LEU A 34 -1.32 -9.17 -8.44
CA LEU A 34 -0.86 -10.09 -7.40
C LEU A 34 0.59 -9.83 -6.99
N LEU A 35 1.46 -9.49 -7.94
CA LEU A 35 2.85 -9.14 -7.66
C LEU A 35 2.94 -7.87 -6.81
N VAL A 36 2.16 -6.83 -7.12
CA VAL A 36 2.11 -5.60 -6.31
C VAL A 36 1.62 -5.89 -4.89
N ILE A 37 0.55 -6.68 -4.74
CA ILE A 37 0.04 -7.09 -3.42
C ILE A 37 1.11 -7.87 -2.66
N LEU A 38 1.73 -8.87 -3.30
CA LEU A 38 2.74 -9.71 -2.67
C LEU A 38 3.96 -8.88 -2.21
N VAL A 39 4.45 -7.97 -3.05
CA VAL A 39 5.54 -7.07 -2.69
C VAL A 39 5.15 -6.19 -1.50
N GLY A 40 3.94 -5.65 -1.49
CA GLY A 40 3.43 -4.88 -0.35
C GLY A 40 3.38 -5.70 0.94
N LEU A 41 2.85 -6.92 0.88
CA LEU A 41 2.79 -7.81 2.05
C LEU A 41 4.19 -8.15 2.58
N LEU A 42 5.13 -8.50 1.69
CA LEU A 42 6.51 -8.82 2.05
C LEU A 42 7.27 -7.62 2.62
N LEU A 43 6.92 -6.40 2.23
CA LEU A 43 7.53 -5.19 2.77
C LEU A 43 7.03 -4.86 4.18
N TYR A 44 5.71 -4.99 4.43
CA TYR A 44 5.11 -4.48 5.66
C TYR A 44 4.88 -5.52 6.76
N ILE A 45 4.73 -6.81 6.44
CA ILE A 45 4.34 -7.83 7.43
C ILE A 45 5.52 -8.49 8.18
N PRO A 46 6.63 -8.91 7.54
CA PRO A 46 7.64 -9.74 8.21
C PRO A 46 8.28 -9.15 9.46
N PHE A 47 8.38 -7.82 9.55
CA PHE A 47 8.95 -7.10 10.69
C PHE A 47 7.89 -6.28 11.46
N ALA A 48 6.60 -6.53 11.22
CA ALA A 48 5.55 -5.89 11.99
C ALA A 48 5.67 -6.30 13.48
N GLY A 49 5.77 -5.32 14.37
CA GLY A 49 5.88 -5.54 15.82
C GLY A 49 7.30 -5.85 16.33
N THR A 50 8.35 -5.71 15.50
CA THR A 50 9.74 -5.86 15.99
C THR A 50 10.21 -4.66 16.83
N TYR A 51 9.46 -3.57 16.84
CA TYR A 51 9.72 -2.36 17.63
C TYR A 51 8.55 -2.11 18.58
N GLY A 52 8.84 -1.45 19.71
CA GLY A 52 7.81 -0.99 20.63
C GLY A 52 6.99 0.17 20.05
N LEU A 53 5.79 0.36 20.61
CA LEU A 53 4.94 1.51 20.32
C LEU A 53 5.67 2.78 20.77
N TRP A 54 5.93 3.71 19.86
CA TRP A 54 6.85 4.83 20.10
C TRP A 54 6.14 6.18 20.16
N ASP A 55 5.15 6.37 19.30
CA ASP A 55 4.34 7.58 19.28
C ASP A 55 3.22 7.50 20.35
N PRO A 56 2.86 8.62 21.00
CA PRO A 56 1.80 8.63 22.01
C PRO A 56 0.46 8.06 21.51
N TRP A 57 0.11 8.23 20.24
CA TRP A 57 -1.15 7.74 19.70
C TRP A 57 -1.16 6.23 19.48
N GLU A 58 0.00 5.65 19.20
CA GLU A 58 0.14 4.19 19.05
C GLU A 58 -0.23 3.49 20.36
N THR A 59 0.33 3.94 21.48
CA THR A 59 -0.03 3.41 22.81
C THR A 59 -1.46 3.75 23.20
N HIS A 60 -1.90 4.98 22.94
CA HIS A 60 -3.26 5.42 23.26
C HIS A 60 -4.31 4.56 22.57
N TYR A 61 -4.26 4.47 21.25
CA TYR A 61 -5.28 3.75 20.48
C TYR A 61 -5.23 2.25 20.71
N SER A 62 -4.02 1.68 20.86
CA SER A 62 -3.86 0.26 21.18
C SER A 62 -4.47 -0.08 22.54
N GLU A 63 -4.29 0.77 23.56
CA GLU A 63 -4.85 0.53 24.89
C GLU A 63 -6.37 0.72 24.91
N VAL A 64 -6.92 1.72 24.20
CA VAL A 64 -8.37 1.87 24.07
C VAL A 64 -8.98 0.60 23.46
N ALA A 65 -8.41 0.10 22.36
CA ALA A 65 -8.85 -1.15 21.74
C ALA A 65 -8.70 -2.35 22.69
N ARG A 66 -7.55 -2.48 23.36
CA ARG A 66 -7.32 -3.54 24.35
C ARG A 66 -8.33 -3.50 25.50
N GLN A 67 -8.80 -2.31 25.88
CA GLN A 67 -9.79 -2.12 26.94
C GLN A 67 -11.21 -2.46 26.49
N MET A 68 -11.54 -2.25 25.21
CA MET A 68 -12.82 -2.72 24.65
C MET A 68 -12.91 -4.25 24.79
N THR A 69 -11.88 -4.98 24.35
CA THR A 69 -11.84 -6.45 24.44
C THR A 69 -11.76 -6.93 25.90
N LYS A 70 -10.97 -6.25 26.75
CA LYS A 70 -10.87 -6.61 28.19
C LYS A 70 -12.16 -6.38 28.97
N ARG A 71 -12.90 -5.30 28.69
CA ARG A 71 -14.13 -4.92 29.40
C ARG A 71 -15.40 -5.51 28.78
N GLY A 72 -15.34 -5.97 27.53
CA GLY A 72 -16.51 -6.38 26.76
C GLY A 72 -17.42 -5.20 26.35
N ASP A 73 -16.90 -3.98 26.40
CA ASP A 73 -17.62 -2.74 26.08
C ASP A 73 -17.09 -2.17 24.76
N PHE A 74 -17.77 -2.49 23.66
CA PHE A 74 -17.38 -2.09 22.30
C PHE A 74 -18.02 -0.76 21.86
N ILE A 75 -18.65 -0.03 22.77
CA ILE A 75 -19.29 1.26 22.48
C ILE A 75 -18.54 2.38 23.20
N SER A 76 -18.26 2.21 24.49
CA SER A 76 -17.63 3.25 25.29
C SER A 76 -16.12 3.18 25.19
N LEU A 77 -15.57 4.08 24.38
CA LEU A 77 -14.12 4.28 24.26
C LEU A 77 -13.58 4.78 25.60
N TRP A 78 -12.74 3.96 26.23
CA TRP A 78 -12.19 4.20 27.57
C TRP A 78 -10.68 4.36 27.47
N TRP A 79 -10.18 5.42 28.09
CA TRP A 79 -8.76 5.71 28.20
C TRP A 79 -8.50 6.23 29.61
N PRO A 80 -7.59 5.62 30.39
CA PRO A 80 -7.32 6.03 31.78
C PRO A 80 -6.50 7.32 31.87
N GLY A 81 -6.48 8.12 30.82
CA GLY A 81 -5.51 9.19 30.64
C GLY A 81 -5.73 10.36 31.56
N SER A 82 -4.66 10.70 32.29
CA SER A 82 -4.48 11.89 33.13
C SER A 82 -5.41 11.94 34.35
N PRO A 83 -4.86 12.08 35.58
CA PRO A 83 -5.65 12.26 36.82
C PRO A 83 -6.64 13.43 36.81
N ARG A 84 -6.60 14.29 35.78
CA ARG A 84 -7.46 15.47 35.62
C ARG A 84 -8.62 15.25 34.67
N ASP A 85 -8.58 14.22 33.84
CA ASP A 85 -9.55 14.01 32.77
C ASP A 85 -10.48 12.83 33.11
N ALA A 86 -11.66 12.81 32.50
CA ALA A 86 -12.56 11.67 32.62
C ALA A 86 -11.98 10.47 31.87
N ASP A 87 -12.22 9.25 32.37
CA ASP A 87 -11.70 8.01 31.77
C ASP A 87 -12.43 7.61 30.46
N VAL A 88 -12.65 8.56 29.56
CA VAL A 88 -13.39 8.37 28.31
C VAL A 88 -12.72 9.08 27.15
N PHE A 89 -12.85 8.49 25.96
CA PHE A 89 -12.20 8.99 24.75
C PHE A 89 -13.20 9.16 23.60
N TRP A 90 -13.85 10.33 23.51
CA TRP A 90 -14.92 10.58 22.52
C TRP A 90 -14.50 11.47 21.32
N SER A 91 -13.20 11.68 21.11
CA SER A 91 -12.73 12.56 20.02
C SER A 91 -12.72 11.89 18.64
N LYS A 92 -12.87 10.56 18.57
CA LYS A 92 -12.82 9.76 17.35
C LYS A 92 -14.00 8.78 17.28
N PRO A 93 -14.48 8.43 16.08
CA PRO A 93 -15.46 7.38 15.90
C PRO A 93 -14.88 5.99 16.23
N VAL A 94 -15.76 5.07 16.60
CA VAL A 94 -15.41 3.75 17.13
C VAL A 94 -14.78 2.79 16.10
N LEU A 95 -15.00 3.01 14.80
CA LEU A 95 -14.63 2.05 13.74
C LEU A 95 -13.15 1.63 13.79
N THR A 96 -12.24 2.58 13.95
CA THR A 96 -10.80 2.30 14.00
C THR A 96 -10.45 1.37 15.17
N PHE A 97 -11.11 1.54 16.32
CA PHE A 97 -10.88 0.70 17.50
C PHE A 97 -11.42 -0.71 17.30
N TRP A 98 -12.59 -0.88 16.65
CA TRP A 98 -13.08 -2.21 16.29
C TRP A 98 -12.12 -3.00 15.42
N LEU A 99 -11.39 -2.34 14.51
CA LEU A 99 -10.41 -3.00 13.66
C LEU A 99 -9.14 -3.44 14.43
N MET A 100 -8.89 -2.87 15.61
CA MET A 100 -7.73 -3.16 16.46
C MET A 100 -8.08 -4.06 17.67
N SER A 101 -9.35 -4.19 18.03
CA SER A 101 -9.84 -4.87 19.25
C SER A 101 -10.05 -6.36 19.02
#